data_AF-A0A921MVH8-F1
#
_entry.id   AF-A0A921MVH8-F1
#
_cell.length_a   1.000
_cell.length_b   1.000
_cell.length_c   1.000
_cell.angle_alpha   90.00
_cell.angle_beta   90.00
_cell.angle_gamma   90.00
#
_symmetry.space_group_name_H-M   'P 1'
#
loop_
_entity.id
_entity.type
_entity.pdbx_description
1 polymer ?
#
loop_
_entity_poly.entity_id
_entity_poly.type
_entity_poly.pdbx_seq_one_letter_code
_entity_poly.pdbx_strand_id
1 'polypeptide(L)'
;AYLAQLLAIFHPQRVHSLVLDSPLTSAGDEAIAQQALRDLYWEGTDPATDTTARTLRRLAQDGSLDASRAGPVVLAVHEHGGPEAVRDLVDLLAVGRGSLTWASVRQVLNQTWLQSTPYVIEHDLTARIMHTELGRGHHADGGPLDSLLLEAEQARAVAPFTHERVDLHELAPAITAPTLVLTGTQDLVSPPSIARDLAARIPGAQLLEIRGARHSMLDTRSRILQIAARWSACGTAHRLPEHAEALAALPVSATDRALSRGLQIALAAERHSPWRLRLESAWVERERLQRERARTDPRHHRGRIPPSERADPV
;
A
#
# COMPACT_ATOMS: atom_id res chain seq x y z
N ALA A 1 -6.94 -6.46 16.20
CA ALA A 1 -7.15 -5.52 17.34
C ALA A 1 -8.63 -5.36 17.73
N TYR A 2 -9.54 -5.04 16.81
CA TYR A 2 -10.96 -4.70 17.08
C TYR A 2 -11.69 -5.64 18.07
N LEU A 3 -11.78 -6.94 17.76
CA LEU A 3 -12.47 -7.92 18.63
C LEU A 3 -11.83 -8.06 20.02
N ALA A 4 -10.51 -7.92 20.11
CA ALA A 4 -9.80 -8.04 21.39
C ALA A 4 -10.11 -6.85 22.32
N GLN A 5 -10.27 -5.65 21.75
CA GLN A 5 -10.72 -4.46 22.49
C GLN A 5 -12.16 -4.63 22.97
N LEU A 6 -13.09 -5.06 22.10
CA LEU A 6 -14.47 -5.33 22.51
C LEU A 6 -14.55 -6.35 23.66
N LEU A 7 -13.76 -7.42 23.60
CA LEU A 7 -13.70 -8.42 24.66
C LEU A 7 -13.19 -7.81 25.98
N ALA A 8 -12.16 -6.97 25.93
CA ALA A 8 -11.62 -6.30 27.10
C ALA A 8 -12.59 -5.27 27.71
N ILE A 9 -13.39 -4.59 26.87
CA ILE A 9 -14.38 -3.61 27.28
C ILE A 9 -15.61 -4.28 27.91
N PHE A 10 -16.22 -5.25 27.22
CA PHE A 10 -17.50 -5.84 27.64
C PHE A 10 -17.36 -7.03 28.59
N HIS A 11 -16.17 -7.65 28.63
CA HIS A 11 -15.88 -8.79 29.50
C HIS A 11 -14.52 -8.65 30.19
N PRO A 12 -14.26 -7.54 30.93
CA PRO A 12 -12.96 -7.25 31.52
C PRO A 12 -12.44 -8.37 32.44
N GLN A 13 -13.34 -9.04 33.17
CA GLN A 13 -13.03 -10.18 34.03
C GLN A 13 -12.50 -11.42 33.30
N ARG A 14 -12.61 -11.47 31.97
CA ARG A 14 -12.10 -12.56 31.12
C ARG A 14 -10.78 -12.24 30.45
N VAL A 15 -10.29 -11.00 30.58
CA VAL A 15 -9.06 -10.54 29.91
C VAL A 15 -7.99 -10.27 30.97
N HIS A 16 -7.00 -11.15 31.03
CA HIS A 16 -5.86 -10.99 31.94
C HIS A 16 -4.92 -9.85 31.51
N SER A 17 -4.66 -9.74 30.20
CA SER A 17 -3.83 -8.70 29.58
C SER A 17 -4.15 -8.59 28.09
N LEU A 18 -3.76 -7.48 27.47
CA LEU A 18 -4.06 -7.17 26.07
C LEU A 18 -2.79 -6.74 25.32
N VAL A 19 -2.59 -7.30 24.12
CA VAL A 19 -1.52 -6.90 23.19
C VAL A 19 -2.18 -6.50 21.88
N LEU A 20 -2.00 -5.25 21.47
CA LEU A 20 -2.59 -4.68 20.26
C LEU A 20 -1.49 -4.34 19.25
N ASP A 21 -1.43 -5.09 18.16
CA ASP A 21 -0.56 -4.78 17.00
C ASP A 21 -1.32 -3.91 16.01
N SER A 22 -0.71 -2.78 15.60
CA SER A 22 -1.16 -1.91 14.51
C SER A 22 -2.68 -1.65 14.60
N PRO A 23 -3.15 -1.06 15.72
CA PRO A 23 -4.54 -1.15 16.11
C PRO A 23 -5.47 -0.45 15.12
N LEU A 24 -6.65 -1.05 14.94
CA LEU A 24 -7.83 -0.41 14.37
C LEU A 24 -8.73 0.00 15.53
N THR A 25 -9.07 1.28 15.57
CA THR A 25 -9.85 1.95 16.62
C THR A 25 -11.14 2.56 16.08
N SER A 26 -11.15 3.00 14.83
CA SER A 26 -12.35 3.51 14.18
C SER A 26 -12.29 3.34 12.66
N ALA A 27 -13.42 3.48 11.98
CA ALA A 27 -13.49 3.64 10.53
C ALA A 27 -12.74 4.91 10.07
N GLY A 28 -12.69 5.94 10.92
CA GLY A 28 -11.96 7.19 10.67
C GLY A 28 -10.44 7.04 10.61
N ASP A 29 -9.89 5.93 11.10
CA ASP A 29 -8.46 5.63 11.05
C ASP A 29 -7.93 5.59 9.61
N GLU A 30 -8.77 5.19 8.65
CA GLU A 30 -8.40 5.16 7.23
C GLU A 30 -8.15 6.57 6.68
N ALA A 31 -8.87 7.59 7.15
CA ALA A 31 -8.62 8.97 6.76
C ALA A 31 -7.26 9.46 7.29
N ILE A 32 -6.90 9.05 8.51
CA ILE A 32 -5.58 9.35 9.10
C ILE A 32 -4.48 8.67 8.28
N ALA A 33 -4.66 7.39 7.91
CA ALA A 33 -3.72 6.63 7.09
C ALA A 33 -3.53 7.23 5.69
N GLN A 34 -4.64 7.55 5.01
CA GLN A 34 -4.63 8.19 3.70
C GLN A 34 -3.91 9.55 3.75
N GLN A 35 -4.19 10.37 4.77
CA GLN A 35 -3.52 11.66 4.94
C GLN A 35 -2.02 11.48 5.25
N ALA A 36 -1.63 10.51 6.08
CA ALA A 36 -0.22 10.24 6.36
C ALA A 36 0.57 9.86 5.08
N LEU A 37 -0.02 9.06 4.20
CA LEU A 37 0.59 8.73 2.90
C LEU A 37 0.74 9.98 2.02
N ARG A 38 -0.29 10.83 1.96
CA ARG A 38 -0.27 12.09 1.21
C ARG A 38 0.75 13.06 1.76
N ASP A 39 0.81 13.24 3.06
CA ASP A 39 1.79 14.11 3.70
C ASP A 39 3.21 13.67 3.33
N LEU A 40 3.47 12.37 3.37
CA LEU A 40 4.79 11.83 3.08
C LEU A 40 5.17 11.87 1.59
N TYR A 41 4.26 11.51 0.68
CA TYR A 41 4.60 11.31 -0.74
C TYR A 41 3.91 12.22 -1.73
N TRP A 42 2.85 12.93 -1.35
CA TRP A 42 2.22 13.92 -2.21
C TRP A 42 2.64 15.34 -1.83
N GLU A 43 2.49 15.71 -0.56
CA GLU A 43 2.90 17.02 -0.05
C GLU A 43 4.42 17.10 0.11
N GLY A 44 5.03 16.05 0.65
CA GLY A 44 6.48 15.97 0.90
C GLY A 44 6.87 16.69 2.18
N THR A 45 6.12 16.49 3.25
CA THR A 45 6.35 17.15 4.56
C THR A 45 7.62 16.67 5.26
N ASP A 46 8.13 15.49 4.91
CA ASP A 46 9.41 14.97 5.38
C ASP A 46 10.55 15.34 4.40
N PRO A 47 11.66 15.94 4.88
CA PRO A 47 12.83 16.22 4.05
C PRO A 47 13.38 15.01 3.27
N ALA A 48 13.22 13.79 3.79
CA ALA A 48 13.66 12.57 3.15
C ALA A 48 12.82 12.19 1.92
N THR A 49 11.60 12.71 1.80
CA THR A 49 10.66 12.36 0.72
C THR A 49 10.21 13.55 -0.14
N ASP A 50 10.55 14.81 0.21
CA ASP A 50 10.20 16.01 -0.58
C ASP A 50 10.54 15.86 -2.08
N THR A 51 11.76 15.42 -2.41
CA THR A 51 12.16 15.27 -3.82
C THR A 51 11.30 14.22 -4.53
N THR A 52 10.97 13.13 -3.84
CA THR A 52 10.09 12.08 -4.37
C THR A 52 8.69 12.62 -4.62
N ALA A 53 8.15 13.40 -3.68
CA ALA A 53 6.83 14.02 -3.78
C ALA A 53 6.75 15.05 -4.91
N ARG A 54 7.80 15.88 -5.09
CA ARG A 54 7.90 16.79 -6.24
C ARG A 54 7.92 16.05 -7.57
N THR A 55 8.66 14.94 -7.66
CA THR A 55 8.69 14.13 -8.89
C THR A 55 7.35 13.45 -9.17
N LEU A 56 6.67 12.91 -8.15
CA LEU A 56 5.32 12.35 -8.29
C LEU A 56 4.31 13.38 -8.82
N ARG A 57 4.29 14.58 -8.24
CA ARG A 57 3.43 15.69 -8.71
C ARG A 57 3.74 16.09 -10.14
N ARG A 58 5.03 16.14 -10.52
CA ARG A 58 5.44 16.42 -11.91
C ARG A 58 4.93 15.35 -12.89
N LEU A 59 5.13 14.08 -12.56
CA LEU A 59 4.65 12.95 -13.38
C LEU A 59 3.13 12.92 -13.51
N ALA A 60 2.41 13.41 -12.50
CA ALA A 60 0.96 13.56 -12.59
C ALA A 60 0.55 14.73 -13.49
N GLN A 61 1.24 15.87 -13.38
CA GLN A 61 0.96 17.08 -14.17
C GLN A 61 1.22 16.86 -15.67
N ASP A 62 2.26 16.10 -16.03
CA ASP A 62 2.58 15.78 -17.43
C ASP A 62 1.78 14.58 -17.99
N GLY A 63 0.94 13.95 -17.16
CA GLY A 63 0.08 12.83 -17.54
C GLY A 63 0.81 11.48 -17.66
N SER A 64 2.08 11.40 -17.29
CA SER A 64 2.85 10.14 -17.29
C SER A 64 2.42 9.18 -16.19
N LEU A 65 1.82 9.70 -15.11
CA LEU A 65 1.31 8.93 -13.99
C LEU A 65 -0.12 9.36 -13.64
N ASP A 66 -1.02 8.39 -13.51
CA ASP A 66 -2.36 8.64 -12.97
C ASP A 66 -2.30 8.73 -11.44
N ALA A 67 -2.36 9.96 -10.91
CA ALA A 67 -2.21 10.23 -9.48
C ALA A 67 -3.29 9.59 -8.61
N SER A 68 -4.52 9.45 -9.11
CA SER A 68 -5.60 8.84 -8.30
C SER A 68 -5.36 7.35 -8.08
N ARG A 69 -4.74 6.68 -9.06
CA ARG A 69 -4.42 5.25 -9.02
C ARG A 69 -3.06 4.93 -8.44
N ALA A 70 -2.27 5.95 -8.10
CA ALA A 70 -0.92 5.77 -7.60
C ALA A 70 -0.88 5.38 -6.11
N GLY A 71 -1.91 5.75 -5.33
CA GLY A 71 -1.96 5.52 -3.88
C GLY A 71 -1.67 4.07 -3.45
N PRO A 72 -2.43 3.06 -3.95
CA PRO A 72 -2.25 1.68 -3.52
C PRO A 72 -0.87 1.11 -3.89
N VAL A 73 -0.32 1.51 -5.04
CA VAL A 73 1.02 1.07 -5.47
C VAL A 73 2.11 1.69 -4.61
N VAL A 74 2.04 3.00 -4.34
CA VAL A 74 3.00 3.71 -3.50
C VAL A 74 2.96 3.17 -2.07
N LEU A 75 1.78 2.96 -1.50
CA LEU A 75 1.61 2.33 -0.18
C LEU A 75 2.23 0.93 -0.17
N ALA A 76 1.92 0.07 -1.14
CA ALA A 76 2.48 -1.28 -1.19
C ALA A 76 4.02 -1.30 -1.28
N VAL A 77 4.60 -0.41 -2.08
CA VAL A 77 6.06 -0.27 -2.21
C VAL A 77 6.67 0.28 -0.91
N HIS A 78 5.99 1.21 -0.23
CA HIS A 78 6.39 1.66 1.10
C HIS A 78 6.40 0.52 2.11
N GLU A 79 5.30 -0.23 2.22
CA GLU A 79 5.12 -1.29 3.22
C GLU A 79 6.13 -2.44 3.06
N HIS A 80 6.66 -2.67 1.86
CA HIS A 80 7.64 -3.73 1.61
C HIS A 80 9.08 -3.24 1.44
N GLY A 81 9.30 -2.03 0.94
CA GLY A 81 10.63 -1.52 0.60
C GLY A 81 11.03 -0.24 1.31
N GLY A 82 10.10 0.39 2.04
CA GLY A 82 10.30 1.66 2.71
C GLY A 82 10.45 2.85 1.74
N PRO A 83 10.84 4.02 2.25
CA PRO A 83 10.92 5.25 1.46
C PRO A 83 11.96 5.21 0.35
N GLU A 84 13.05 4.46 0.53
CA GLU A 84 14.08 4.28 -0.51
C GLU A 84 13.51 3.55 -1.74
N ALA A 85 12.73 2.49 -1.55
CA ALA A 85 12.13 1.77 -2.67
C ALA A 85 11.07 2.60 -3.41
N VAL A 86 10.30 3.44 -2.69
CA VAL A 86 9.37 4.39 -3.31
C VAL A 86 10.14 5.40 -4.15
N ARG A 87 11.23 5.96 -3.62
CA ARG A 87 12.11 6.86 -4.36
C ARG A 87 12.67 6.19 -5.62
N ASP A 88 13.22 4.99 -5.50
CA ASP A 88 13.78 4.25 -6.64
C ASP A 88 12.73 4.01 -7.74
N LEU A 89 11.50 3.64 -7.36
CA LEU A 89 10.41 3.48 -8.30
C LEU A 89 10.06 4.79 -9.02
N VAL A 90 9.92 5.88 -8.26
CA VAL A 90 9.57 7.20 -8.80
C VAL A 90 10.68 7.75 -9.70
N ASP A 91 11.95 7.58 -9.33
CA ASP A 91 13.11 7.97 -10.13
C ASP A 91 13.17 7.16 -11.44
N LEU A 92 12.81 5.88 -11.42
CA LEU A 92 12.66 5.07 -12.63
C LEU A 92 11.54 5.58 -13.54
N LEU A 93 10.36 5.88 -12.97
CA LEU A 93 9.23 6.42 -13.72
C LEU A 93 9.57 7.77 -14.37
N ALA A 94 10.32 8.63 -13.68
CA ALA A 94 10.79 9.93 -14.18
C ALA A 94 11.65 9.83 -15.45
N VAL A 95 12.34 8.70 -15.66
CA VAL A 95 13.14 8.45 -16.86
C VAL A 95 12.46 7.48 -17.84
N GLY A 96 11.15 7.29 -17.71
CA GLY A 96 10.36 6.41 -18.57
C GLY A 96 10.63 4.91 -18.37
N ARG A 97 11.22 4.53 -17.22
CA ARG A 97 11.41 3.14 -16.77
C ARG A 97 10.40 2.83 -15.65
N GLY A 98 10.52 1.71 -14.96
CA GLY A 98 9.68 1.43 -13.77
C GLY A 98 8.29 0.85 -14.07
N SER A 99 7.85 0.87 -15.33
CA SER A 99 6.50 0.46 -15.72
C SER A 99 6.23 -1.02 -15.47
N LEU A 100 7.23 -1.90 -15.59
CA LEU A 100 7.03 -3.32 -15.32
C LEU A 100 6.91 -3.58 -13.83
N THR A 101 7.75 -2.94 -13.00
CA THR A 101 7.64 -3.04 -11.54
C THR A 101 6.29 -2.50 -11.09
N TRP A 102 5.89 -1.32 -11.59
CA TRP A 102 4.58 -0.73 -11.33
C TRP A 102 3.42 -1.67 -11.66
N ALA A 103 3.42 -2.22 -12.88
CA ALA A 103 2.37 -3.14 -13.33
C ALA A 103 2.35 -4.43 -12.50
N SER A 104 3.52 -4.95 -12.12
CA SER A 104 3.64 -6.15 -11.30
C SER A 104 3.09 -5.94 -9.90
N VAL A 105 3.42 -4.82 -9.23
CA VAL A 105 2.86 -4.48 -7.92
C VAL A 105 1.34 -4.33 -8.01
N ARG A 106 0.84 -3.60 -9.01
CA ARG A 106 -0.61 -3.44 -9.22
C ARG A 106 -1.30 -4.78 -9.47
N GLN A 107 -0.68 -5.68 -10.23
CA GLN A 107 -1.22 -7.01 -10.46
C GLN A 107 -1.28 -7.84 -9.18
N VAL A 108 -0.24 -7.82 -8.35
CA VAL A 108 -0.23 -8.51 -7.05
C VAL A 108 -1.34 -7.98 -6.15
N LEU A 109 -1.48 -6.66 -6.03
CA LEU A 109 -2.55 -6.05 -5.22
C LEU A 109 -3.95 -6.51 -5.65
N ASN A 110 -4.21 -6.59 -6.97
CA ASN A 110 -5.47 -7.09 -7.50
C ASN A 110 -5.67 -8.59 -7.24
N GLN A 111 -4.60 -9.38 -7.12
CA GLN A 111 -4.66 -10.82 -6.87
C GLN A 111 -4.74 -11.18 -5.38
N THR A 112 -4.13 -10.40 -4.48
CA THR A 112 -4.13 -10.68 -3.04
C THR A 112 -5.57 -10.78 -2.48
N TRP A 113 -6.50 -9.99 -3.00
CA TRP A 113 -7.92 -10.12 -2.66
C TRP A 113 -8.55 -11.44 -3.13
N LEU A 114 -8.19 -11.93 -4.31
CA LEU A 114 -8.71 -13.20 -4.85
C LEU A 114 -8.20 -14.42 -4.06
N GLN A 115 -7.20 -14.25 -3.20
CA GLN A 115 -6.63 -15.33 -2.41
C GLN A 115 -7.27 -15.36 -1.02
N SER A 116 -8.15 -16.34 -0.80
CA SER A 116 -8.53 -16.78 0.54
C SER A 116 -7.62 -17.93 0.96
N THR A 117 -6.94 -17.77 2.10
CA THR A 117 -6.20 -18.84 2.77
C THR A 117 -7.03 -19.29 3.98
N PRO A 118 -7.57 -20.53 3.97
CA PRO A 118 -8.39 -21.04 5.06
C PRO A 118 -7.71 -20.88 6.42
N TYR A 119 -8.46 -20.42 7.42
CA TYR A 119 -8.00 -20.15 8.79
C TYR A 119 -6.90 -19.07 8.94
N VAL A 120 -6.57 -18.34 7.87
CA VAL A 120 -5.58 -17.25 7.91
C VAL A 120 -6.22 -15.95 7.45
N ILE A 121 -6.63 -15.88 6.19
CA ILE A 121 -7.34 -14.73 5.61
C ILE A 121 -8.41 -15.26 4.66
N GLU A 122 -9.68 -15.18 5.06
CA GLU A 122 -10.83 -15.66 4.29
C GLU A 122 -11.66 -14.46 3.84
N HIS A 123 -11.18 -13.78 2.80
CA HIS A 123 -11.79 -12.55 2.27
C HIS A 123 -13.24 -12.79 1.85
N ASP A 124 -13.54 -13.93 1.22
CA ASP A 124 -14.89 -14.33 0.83
C ASP A 124 -15.88 -14.38 2.01
N LEU A 125 -15.42 -14.79 3.20
CA LEU A 125 -16.24 -14.87 4.40
C LEU A 125 -16.31 -13.54 5.16
N THR A 126 -15.23 -12.74 5.13
CA THR A 126 -15.05 -11.58 6.02
C THR A 126 -15.23 -10.23 5.33
N ALA A 127 -15.14 -10.15 4.00
CA ALA A 127 -15.19 -8.89 3.26
C ALA A 127 -16.47 -8.09 3.52
N ARG A 128 -17.62 -8.77 3.64
CA ARG A 128 -18.87 -8.10 3.97
C ARG A 128 -18.77 -7.37 5.32
N ILE A 129 -18.31 -8.04 6.37
CA ILE A 129 -18.17 -7.43 7.70
C ILE A 129 -17.15 -6.28 7.64
N MET A 130 -16.03 -6.50 6.97
CA MET A 130 -14.97 -5.51 6.80
C MET A 130 -15.50 -4.19 6.21
N HIS A 131 -16.32 -4.24 5.16
CA HIS A 131 -16.87 -3.04 4.54
C HIS A 131 -18.12 -2.50 5.24
N THR A 132 -19.07 -3.36 5.64
CA THR A 132 -20.37 -2.90 6.16
C THR A 132 -20.34 -2.54 7.64
N GLU A 133 -19.41 -3.08 8.43
CA GLU A 133 -19.35 -2.88 9.89
C GLU A 133 -18.11 -2.10 10.33
N LEU A 134 -16.98 -2.24 9.63
CA LEU A 134 -15.73 -1.54 9.95
C LEU A 134 -15.42 -0.38 9.00
N GLY A 135 -16.30 -0.11 8.03
CA GLY A 135 -16.19 1.04 7.14
C GLY A 135 -14.99 1.03 6.21
N ARG A 136 -14.35 -0.13 5.96
CA ARG A 136 -13.14 -0.17 5.14
C ARG A 136 -13.40 0.29 3.70
N GLY A 137 -12.59 1.23 3.23
CA GLY A 137 -12.72 1.90 1.94
C GLY A 137 -13.74 3.05 1.92
N HIS A 138 -14.41 3.36 3.04
CA HIS A 138 -15.44 4.40 3.10
C HIS A 138 -14.87 5.81 2.89
N HIS A 139 -13.62 6.03 3.28
CA HIS A 139 -12.94 7.32 3.19
C HIS A 139 -12.21 7.56 1.86
N ALA A 140 -12.34 6.66 0.89
CA ALA A 140 -11.80 6.90 -0.44
C ALA A 140 -12.46 8.12 -1.09
N ASP A 141 -11.64 9.01 -1.66
CA ASP A 141 -12.07 10.27 -2.27
C ASP A 141 -11.68 10.36 -3.76
N GLY A 142 -10.90 9.39 -4.27
CA GLY A 142 -10.40 9.37 -5.64
C GLY A 142 -9.39 10.48 -5.95
N GLY A 143 -8.91 11.20 -4.94
CA GLY A 143 -7.90 12.24 -5.05
C GLY A 143 -6.49 11.67 -5.26
N PRO A 144 -5.47 12.53 -5.44
CA PRO A 144 -4.09 12.11 -5.59
C PRO A 144 -3.62 11.23 -4.42
N LEU A 145 -2.92 10.14 -4.73
CA LEU A 145 -2.46 9.14 -3.77
C LEU A 145 -3.55 8.64 -2.81
N ASP A 146 -4.79 8.49 -3.28
CA ASP A 146 -5.80 7.78 -2.51
C ASP A 146 -5.42 6.29 -2.35
N SER A 147 -4.93 5.92 -1.17
CA SER A 147 -4.56 4.53 -0.85
C SER A 147 -5.75 3.59 -0.75
N LEU A 148 -6.96 4.12 -0.54
CA LEU A 148 -8.17 3.36 -0.26
C LEU A 148 -8.95 2.98 -1.53
N LEU A 149 -8.40 3.32 -2.70
CA LEU A 149 -9.10 3.16 -3.97
C LEU A 149 -9.47 1.69 -4.25
N LEU A 150 -8.59 0.74 -3.93
CA LEU A 150 -8.87 -0.68 -4.15
C LEU A 150 -9.97 -1.18 -3.20
N GLU A 151 -9.91 -0.78 -1.94
CA GLU A 151 -10.90 -1.09 -0.91
C GLU A 151 -12.26 -0.49 -1.27
N ALA A 152 -12.30 0.72 -1.82
CA ALA A 152 -13.53 1.37 -2.26
C ALA A 152 -14.15 0.72 -3.50
N GLU A 153 -13.33 0.27 -4.45
CA GLU A 153 -13.80 -0.53 -5.58
C GLU A 153 -14.44 -1.84 -5.09
N GLN A 154 -13.86 -2.48 -4.07
CA GLN A 154 -14.38 -3.70 -3.44
C GLN A 154 -15.67 -3.45 -2.66
N ALA A 155 -15.74 -2.35 -1.90
CA ALA A 155 -16.90 -1.99 -1.08
C ALA A 155 -18.19 -1.82 -1.91
N ARG A 156 -18.08 -1.50 -3.21
CA ARG A 156 -19.23 -1.39 -4.12
C ARG A 156 -20.00 -2.69 -4.32
N ALA A 157 -19.40 -3.84 -4.03
CA ALA A 157 -20.04 -5.15 -4.15
C ALA A 157 -20.99 -5.46 -2.97
N VAL A 158 -20.99 -4.64 -1.92
CA VAL A 158 -21.82 -4.84 -0.72
C VAL A 158 -22.62 -3.57 -0.38
N ALA A 159 -23.47 -3.66 0.65
CA ALA A 159 -24.24 -2.50 1.10
C ALA A 159 -23.29 -1.39 1.61
N PRO A 160 -23.61 -0.10 1.40
CA PRO A 160 -22.80 0.99 1.91
C PRO A 160 -22.68 0.97 3.42
N PHE A 161 -21.48 1.28 3.92
CA PHE A 161 -21.26 1.59 5.33
C PHE A 161 -22.11 2.80 5.74
N THR A 162 -22.72 2.74 6.92
CA THR A 162 -23.56 3.84 7.44
C THR A 162 -22.93 4.50 8.66
N HIS A 163 -22.60 3.71 9.68
CA HIS A 163 -21.92 4.16 10.89
C HIS A 163 -21.34 2.95 11.63
N GLU A 164 -20.38 3.20 12.52
CA GLU A 164 -19.85 2.17 13.39
C GLU A 164 -20.90 1.76 14.43
N ARG A 165 -20.99 0.46 14.73
CA ARG A 165 -21.89 0.00 15.80
C ARG A 165 -21.34 0.30 17.18
N VAL A 166 -20.02 0.39 17.30
CA VAL A 166 -19.30 0.61 18.56
C VAL A 166 -18.14 1.56 18.28
N ASP A 167 -18.10 2.67 19.00
CA ASP A 167 -16.95 3.58 19.00
C ASP A 167 -15.91 3.06 20.01
N LEU A 168 -14.86 2.40 19.53
CA LEU A 168 -13.80 1.89 20.41
C LEU A 168 -12.94 3.00 20.99
N HIS A 169 -12.87 4.15 20.34
CA HIS A 169 -12.08 5.28 20.82
C HIS A 169 -12.76 5.97 22.01
N GLU A 170 -14.10 6.06 22.01
CA GLU A 170 -14.88 6.47 23.19
C GLU A 170 -14.80 5.43 24.31
N LEU A 171 -14.82 4.14 23.99
CA LEU A 171 -14.84 3.06 24.99
C LEU A 171 -13.45 2.61 25.48
N ALA A 172 -12.36 3.02 24.82
CA ALA A 172 -10.99 2.67 25.21
C ALA A 172 -10.69 2.93 26.70
N PRO A 173 -11.16 4.02 27.34
CA PRO A 173 -10.96 4.25 28.78
C PRO A 173 -11.57 3.18 29.70
N ALA A 174 -12.54 2.39 29.21
CA ALA A 174 -13.15 1.29 29.96
C ALA A 174 -12.28 0.02 30.02
N ILE A 175 -11.19 -0.04 29.24
CA ILE A 175 -10.26 -1.17 29.28
C ILE A 175 -9.45 -1.12 30.58
N THR A 176 -9.68 -2.09 31.45
CA THR A 176 -8.98 -2.22 32.75
C THR A 176 -7.81 -3.20 32.73
N ALA A 177 -7.70 -4.02 31.68
CA ALA A 177 -6.61 -5.00 31.57
C ALA A 177 -5.29 -4.29 31.24
N PRO A 178 -4.14 -4.72 31.82
CA PRO A 178 -2.83 -4.25 31.39
C PRO A 178 -2.67 -4.39 29.88
N THR A 179 -2.41 -3.27 29.21
CA THR A 179 -2.44 -3.20 27.75
C THR A 179 -1.09 -2.74 27.20
N LEU A 180 -0.58 -3.47 26.21
CA LEU A 180 0.57 -3.08 25.40
C LEU A 180 0.09 -2.80 23.98
N VAL A 181 0.33 -1.59 23.48
CA VAL A 181 0.08 -1.18 22.10
C VAL A 181 1.41 -1.20 21.34
N LEU A 182 1.46 -1.90 20.21
CA LEU A 182 2.63 -2.02 19.34
C LEU A 182 2.33 -1.39 17.98
N THR A 183 3.32 -0.68 17.45
CA THR A 183 3.27 -0.13 16.08
C THR A 183 4.68 -0.07 15.47
N GLY A 184 4.75 -0.10 14.15
CA GLY A 184 5.99 0.18 13.42
C GLY A 184 6.11 1.68 13.13
N THR A 185 7.29 2.27 13.34
CA THR A 185 7.47 3.72 13.11
C THR A 185 7.31 4.16 11.65
N GLN A 186 7.26 3.21 10.71
CA GLN A 186 7.05 3.42 9.28
C GLN A 186 5.75 2.76 8.81
N ASP A 187 4.82 2.39 9.69
CA ASP A 187 3.51 1.88 9.26
C ASP A 187 2.69 3.03 8.65
N LEU A 188 2.24 2.91 7.40
CA LEU A 188 1.30 3.85 6.78
C LEU A 188 -0.10 3.27 6.60
N VAL A 189 -0.31 1.99 6.91
CA VAL A 189 -1.64 1.36 6.93
C VAL A 189 -2.37 1.70 8.23
N SER A 190 -1.66 1.68 9.36
CA SER A 190 -2.10 2.16 10.67
C SER A 190 -1.00 3.05 11.27
N PRO A 191 -0.94 4.34 10.87
CA PRO A 191 0.11 5.24 11.30
C PRO A 191 0.34 5.27 12.81
N PRO A 192 1.59 5.49 13.28
CA PRO A 192 1.91 5.51 14.71
C PRO A 192 1.08 6.49 15.55
N SER A 193 0.53 7.54 14.93
CA SER A 193 -0.39 8.47 15.59
C SER A 193 -1.63 7.77 16.16
N ILE A 194 -2.17 6.77 15.48
CA ILE A 194 -3.33 5.98 15.93
C ILE A 194 -2.96 5.18 17.18
N ALA A 195 -1.81 4.49 17.15
CA ALA A 195 -1.32 3.72 18.28
C ALA A 195 -1.01 4.60 19.51
N ARG A 196 -0.42 5.78 19.29
CA ARG A 196 -0.15 6.76 20.35
C ARG A 196 -1.44 7.29 20.98
N ASP A 197 -2.42 7.68 20.17
CA ASP A 197 -3.71 8.16 20.67
C ASP A 197 -4.44 7.06 21.46
N LEU A 198 -4.50 5.84 20.94
CA LEU A 198 -5.09 4.71 21.67
C LEU A 198 -4.40 4.44 23.00
N ALA A 199 -3.07 4.40 23.01
CA ALA A 199 -2.30 4.16 24.24
C ALA A 199 -2.52 5.28 25.28
N ALA A 200 -2.72 6.53 24.84
CA ALA A 200 -3.04 7.64 25.73
C ALA A 200 -4.45 7.54 26.35
N ARG A 201 -5.39 6.87 25.67
CA ARG A 201 -6.79 6.70 26.13
C ARG A 201 -6.96 5.56 27.12
N ILE A 202 -6.20 4.48 26.98
CA ILE A 202 -6.31 3.30 27.83
C ILE A 202 -5.52 3.53 29.13
N PRO A 203 -6.17 3.49 30.31
CA PRO A 203 -5.48 3.71 31.58
C PRO A 203 -4.33 2.74 31.80
N GLY A 204 -3.12 3.27 31.99
CA GLY A 204 -1.92 2.48 32.27
C GLY A 204 -1.38 1.70 31.07
N ALA A 205 -1.92 1.89 29.86
CA ALA A 205 -1.37 1.27 28.66
C ALA A 205 0.07 1.70 28.40
N GLN A 206 0.83 0.80 27.78
CA GLN A 206 2.22 1.00 27.39
C GLN A 206 2.30 1.01 25.87
N LEU A 207 3.06 1.95 25.32
CA LEU A 207 3.33 2.02 23.89
C LEU A 207 4.72 1.47 23.59
N LEU A 208 4.82 0.60 22.59
CA LEU A 208 6.07 0.08 22.05
C LEU A 208 6.13 0.36 20.55
N GLU A 209 6.94 1.34 20.17
CA GLU A 209 7.21 1.67 18.77
C GLU A 209 8.47 0.96 18.29
N ILE A 210 8.34 0.16 17.22
CA ILE A 210 9.47 -0.59 16.64
C ILE A 210 10.05 0.21 15.48
N ARG A 211 11.26 0.74 15.69
CA ARG A 211 11.96 1.58 14.71
C ARG A 211 12.18 0.85 13.38
N GLY A 212 11.79 1.50 12.29
CA GLY A 212 11.94 1.00 10.92
C GLY A 212 11.06 -0.20 10.58
N ALA A 213 10.15 -0.57 11.47
CA ALA A 213 9.11 -1.55 11.16
C ALA A 213 7.89 -0.85 10.56
N ARG A 214 7.13 -1.60 9.77
CA ARG A 214 5.98 -1.15 8.97
C ARG A 214 4.76 -1.99 9.34
N HIS A 215 3.74 -2.03 8.49
CA HIS A 215 2.48 -2.68 8.85
C HIS A 215 2.58 -4.19 9.07
N SER A 216 1.88 -4.55 10.15
CA SER A 216 1.69 -5.83 10.83
C SER A 216 2.99 -6.51 11.28
N MET A 217 3.30 -6.35 12.57
CA MET A 217 4.34 -7.14 13.23
C MET A 217 4.00 -8.62 13.19
N LEU A 218 2.71 -8.98 13.15
CA LEU A 218 2.29 -10.37 13.00
C LEU A 218 2.86 -11.01 11.73
N ASP A 219 2.82 -10.30 10.62
CA ASP A 219 3.24 -10.83 9.31
C ASP A 219 4.75 -10.65 9.08
N THR A 220 5.27 -9.49 9.47
CA THR A 220 6.65 -9.08 9.15
C THR A 220 7.64 -9.45 10.25
N ARG A 221 7.20 -9.51 11.52
CA ARG A 221 8.08 -9.60 12.71
C ARG A 221 7.47 -10.45 13.84
N SER A 222 6.85 -11.58 13.51
CA SER A 222 6.06 -12.41 14.44
C SER A 222 6.76 -12.77 15.76
N ARG A 223 8.09 -12.84 15.77
CA ARG A 223 8.90 -13.04 17.00
C ARG A 223 8.69 -11.94 18.04
N ILE A 224 8.55 -10.68 17.61
CA ILE A 224 8.27 -9.56 18.51
C ILE A 224 6.91 -9.78 19.19
N LEU A 225 5.88 -10.16 18.44
CA LEU A 225 4.58 -10.45 19.02
C LEU A 225 4.58 -11.67 19.93
N GLN A 226 5.33 -12.73 19.62
CA GLN A 226 5.47 -13.88 20.51
C GLN A 226 6.12 -13.49 21.85
N ILE A 227 7.15 -12.64 21.81
CA ILE A 227 7.78 -12.09 23.01
C ILE A 227 6.79 -11.21 23.77
N ALA A 228 6.12 -10.29 23.08
CA ALA A 228 5.14 -9.39 23.66
C ALA A 228 3.99 -10.15 24.36
N ALA A 229 3.39 -11.13 23.68
CA ALA A 229 2.35 -11.99 24.23
C ALA A 229 2.82 -12.76 25.47
N ARG A 230 4.04 -13.32 25.44
CA ARG A 230 4.61 -14.05 26.58
C ARG A 230 4.84 -13.14 27.78
N TRP A 231 5.43 -11.97 27.58
CA TRP A 231 5.68 -11.01 28.67
C TRP A 231 4.39 -10.41 29.21
N SER A 232 3.41 -10.18 28.34
CA SER A 232 2.05 -9.77 28.73
C SER A 232 1.39 -10.82 29.62
N ALA A 233 1.44 -12.10 29.23
CA ALA A 233 0.93 -13.21 30.03
C ALA A 233 1.65 -13.40 31.38
N CYS A 234 2.90 -12.94 31.50
CA CYS A 234 3.67 -12.95 32.75
C CYS A 234 3.51 -11.65 33.57
N GLY A 235 2.72 -10.67 33.13
CA GLY A 235 2.56 -9.39 33.81
C GLY A 235 3.76 -8.43 33.70
N THR A 236 4.69 -8.69 32.78
CA THR A 236 5.95 -7.92 32.63
C THR A 236 6.04 -7.11 31.34
N ALA A 237 4.96 -7.02 30.57
CA ALA A 237 4.94 -6.26 29.30
C ALA A 237 5.36 -4.80 29.42
N HIS A 238 5.15 -4.17 30.59
CA HIS A 238 5.57 -2.79 30.85
C HIS A 238 7.09 -2.54 30.75
N ARG A 239 7.89 -3.60 30.78
CA ARG A 239 9.35 -3.54 30.62
C ARG A 239 9.82 -3.66 29.18
N LEU A 240 8.94 -4.03 28.24
CA LEU A 240 9.31 -4.20 26.84
C LEU A 240 9.80 -2.91 26.15
N PRO A 241 9.27 -1.70 26.46
CA PRO A 241 9.83 -0.45 25.93
C PRO A 241 11.32 -0.28 26.22
N GLU A 242 11.83 -0.76 27.37
CA GLU A 242 13.27 -0.75 27.70
C GLU A 242 14.12 -1.60 26.74
N HIS A 243 13.49 -2.50 25.99
CA HIS A 243 14.11 -3.42 25.06
C HIS A 243 13.79 -3.12 23.59
N ALA A 244 13.21 -1.95 23.27
CA ALA A 244 12.74 -1.60 21.93
C ALA A 244 13.83 -1.76 20.84
N GLU A 245 15.06 -1.29 21.09
CA GLU A 245 16.17 -1.43 20.13
C GLU A 245 16.58 -2.91 19.92
N ALA A 246 16.61 -3.71 20.99
CA ALA A 246 16.91 -5.13 20.89
C ALA A 246 15.82 -5.89 20.12
N LEU A 247 14.56 -5.52 20.32
CA LEU A 247 13.42 -6.06 19.58
C LEU A 247 13.46 -5.64 18.11
N ALA A 248 13.80 -4.38 17.82
CA ALA A 248 13.94 -3.87 16.46
C ALA A 248 15.06 -4.56 15.66
N ALA A 249 16.11 -5.03 16.35
CA ALA A 249 17.22 -5.78 15.78
C ALA A 249 16.90 -7.26 15.47
N LEU A 250 15.76 -7.78 15.95
CA LEU A 250 15.34 -9.14 15.61
C LEU A 250 15.08 -9.27 14.10
N PRO A 251 15.40 -10.44 13.51
CA PRO A 251 15.23 -10.63 12.08
C PRO A 251 13.75 -10.62 11.69
N VAL A 252 13.46 -9.96 10.57
CA VAL A 252 12.16 -10.03 9.88
C VAL A 252 11.85 -11.45 9.39
N SER A 253 10.56 -11.71 9.17
CA SER A 253 10.03 -12.99 8.68
C SER A 253 10.62 -13.34 7.32
N ALA A 254 10.63 -14.64 6.99
CA ALA A 254 11.17 -15.11 5.72
C ALA A 254 10.37 -14.56 4.53
N THR A 255 9.05 -14.46 4.69
CA THR A 255 8.12 -13.91 3.70
C THR A 255 8.39 -12.44 3.43
N ASP A 256 8.46 -11.61 4.47
CA ASP A 256 8.75 -10.18 4.34
C ASP A 256 10.11 -9.93 3.67
N ARG A 257 11.13 -10.72 4.07
CA ARG A 257 12.45 -10.68 3.44
C ARG A 257 12.42 -11.05 1.96
N ALA A 258 11.62 -12.05 1.59
CA ALA A 258 11.49 -12.48 0.20
C ALA A 258 10.80 -11.41 -0.65
N LEU A 259 9.72 -10.81 -0.15
CA LEU A 259 9.00 -9.72 -0.82
C LEU A 259 9.89 -8.48 -0.98
N SER A 260 10.55 -8.05 0.10
CA SER A 260 11.49 -6.92 0.09
C SER A 260 12.61 -7.12 -0.96
N ARG A 261 13.23 -8.31 -0.97
CA ARG A 261 14.28 -8.64 -1.95
C ARG A 261 13.75 -8.74 -3.38
N GLY A 262 12.56 -9.32 -3.56
CA GLY A 262 11.91 -9.40 -4.87
C GLY A 262 11.68 -8.02 -5.47
N LEU A 263 11.15 -7.09 -4.66
CA LEU A 263 10.98 -5.69 -5.05
C LEU A 263 12.32 -5.02 -5.40
N GLN A 264 13.35 -5.18 -4.57
CA GLN A 264 14.69 -4.66 -4.85
C GLN A 264 15.28 -5.21 -6.16
N ILE A 265 15.12 -6.51 -6.41
CA ILE A 265 15.59 -7.15 -7.66
C ILE A 265 14.82 -6.57 -8.86
N ALA A 266 13.50 -6.39 -8.76
CA ALA A 266 12.70 -5.81 -9.84
C ALA A 266 13.13 -4.37 -10.17
N LEU A 267 13.30 -3.53 -9.16
CA LEU A 267 13.79 -2.16 -9.31
C LEU A 267 15.21 -2.13 -9.91
N ALA A 268 16.13 -2.94 -9.40
CA ALA A 268 17.49 -3.03 -9.92
C ALA A 268 17.53 -3.55 -11.37
N ALA A 269 16.68 -4.53 -11.69
CA ALA A 269 16.55 -5.04 -13.04
C ALA A 269 16.09 -3.94 -14.01
N GLU A 270 15.07 -3.15 -13.69
CA GLU A 270 14.64 -2.06 -14.56
C GLU A 270 15.65 -0.91 -14.66
N ARG A 271 16.38 -0.63 -13.57
CA ARG A 271 17.47 0.35 -13.56
C ARG A 271 18.59 -0.01 -14.51
N HIS A 272 19.01 -1.27 -14.51
CA HIS A 272 20.17 -1.73 -15.26
C HIS A 272 19.84 -2.47 -16.56
N SER A 273 18.58 -2.78 -16.81
CA SER A 273 18.16 -3.52 -17.99
C SER A 273 18.52 -2.74 -19.27
N PRO A 274 19.36 -3.34 -20.14
CA PRO A 274 19.67 -2.81 -21.46
C PRO A 274 18.56 -3.10 -22.47
N TRP A 275 17.48 -3.80 -22.07
CA TRP A 275 16.45 -4.27 -22.99
C TRP A 275 15.62 -3.14 -23.61
N ARG A 276 15.41 -2.01 -22.92
CA ARG A 276 14.79 -0.82 -23.56
C ARG A 276 15.69 -0.21 -24.62
N LEU A 277 17.00 -0.08 -24.36
CA LEU A 277 17.95 0.39 -25.36
C LEU A 277 18.00 -0.53 -26.58
N ARG A 278 17.93 -1.86 -26.38
CA ARG A 278 17.88 -2.86 -27.46
C ARG A 278 16.55 -2.88 -28.21
N LEU A 279 15.44 -2.68 -27.52
CA LEU A 279 14.13 -2.58 -28.15
C LEU A 279 14.02 -1.28 -28.94
N GLU A 280 14.32 -0.12 -28.35
CA GLU A 280 14.29 1.17 -29.05
C GLU A 280 15.23 1.18 -30.26
N SER A 281 16.44 0.65 -30.14
CA SER A 281 17.32 0.47 -31.32
C SER A 281 16.71 -0.48 -32.34
N ALA A 282 16.10 -1.61 -31.96
CA ALA A 282 15.41 -2.50 -32.89
C ALA A 282 14.14 -1.89 -33.54
N TRP A 283 13.41 -1.02 -32.83
CA TRP A 283 12.26 -0.28 -33.36
C TRP A 283 12.72 0.79 -34.37
N VAL A 284 13.77 1.54 -34.04
CA VAL A 284 14.40 2.52 -34.94
C VAL A 284 15.00 1.84 -36.18
N GLU A 285 15.64 0.69 -36.01
CA GLU A 285 16.17 -0.15 -37.10
C GLU A 285 15.03 -0.64 -38.01
N ARG A 286 13.91 -1.08 -37.43
CA ARG A 286 12.71 -1.49 -38.18
C ARG A 286 12.07 -0.34 -38.95
N GLU A 287 11.94 0.84 -38.36
CA GLU A 287 11.44 2.03 -39.07
C GLU A 287 12.38 2.43 -40.21
N ARG A 288 13.69 2.37 -39.99
CA ARG A 288 14.70 2.66 -41.01
C ARG A 288 14.59 1.68 -42.19
N LEU A 289 14.49 0.38 -41.91
CA LEU A 289 14.30 -0.66 -42.92
C LEU A 289 12.96 -0.52 -43.66
N GLN A 290 11.88 -0.11 -42.98
CA GLN A 290 10.60 0.17 -43.62
C GLN A 290 10.67 1.39 -44.54
N ARG A 291 11.37 2.46 -44.14
CA ARG A 291 11.59 3.65 -44.99
C ARG A 291 12.50 3.34 -46.19
N GLU A 292 13.50 2.49 -46.03
CA GLU A 292 14.37 2.03 -47.13
C GLU A 292 13.59 1.14 -48.11
N ARG A 293 12.72 0.24 -47.61
CA ARG A 293 11.80 -0.54 -48.45
C ARG A 293 10.80 0.33 -49.21
N ALA A 294 10.24 1.35 -48.56
CA ALA A 294 9.34 2.30 -49.21
C ALA A 294 10.03 3.15 -50.29
N ARG A 295 11.34 3.40 -50.17
CA ARG A 295 12.15 4.08 -51.20
C ARG A 295 12.57 3.18 -52.36
N THR A 296 12.55 1.87 -52.17
CA THR A 296 12.97 0.88 -53.18
C THR A 296 11.80 0.19 -53.88
N ASP A 297 10.55 0.43 -53.48
CA ASP A 297 9.35 -0.05 -54.17
C ASP A 297 9.00 0.82 -55.40
N PRO A 298 9.15 0.33 -56.65
CA PRO A 298 8.95 1.13 -57.86
C PRO A 298 7.47 1.39 -58.21
N ARG A 299 6.50 1.00 -57.37
CA ARG A 299 5.08 0.94 -57.76
C ARG A 299 4.26 2.20 -57.50
N HIS A 300 4.86 3.33 -57.10
CA HIS A 300 4.15 4.59 -56.84
C HIS A 300 4.05 5.56 -58.04
N HIS A 301 4.05 5.06 -59.28
CA HIS A 301 3.72 5.84 -60.48
C HIS A 301 2.73 5.08 -61.39
N ARG A 302 1.45 4.99 -60.96
CA ARG A 302 0.34 4.83 -61.91
C ARG A 302 -0.69 5.91 -61.64
N GLY A 303 -0.97 6.65 -62.70
CA GLY A 303 -1.56 7.97 -62.68
C GLY A 303 -3.03 8.00 -62.29
N ARG A 304 -3.45 9.18 -61.81
CA ARG A 304 -4.84 9.63 -61.77
C ARG A 304 -5.44 9.54 -63.18
N ILE A 305 -6.51 8.77 -63.33
CA ILE A 305 -7.39 8.79 -64.50
C ILE A 305 -8.54 9.77 -64.18
N PRO A 306 -8.85 10.77 -65.03
CA PRO A 306 -9.95 11.69 -64.79
C PRO A 306 -11.31 11.06 -65.13
N PRO A 307 -12.43 11.57 -64.58
CA PRO A 307 -13.75 10.97 -64.78
C PRO A 307 -14.31 11.34 -66.15
N SER A 308 -14.69 10.34 -66.95
CA SER A 308 -15.42 10.54 -68.21
C SER A 308 -16.92 10.39 -68.00
N GLU A 309 -17.67 11.37 -68.50
CA GLU A 309 -19.13 11.48 -68.55
C GLU A 309 -19.83 10.24 -69.12
N ARG A 310 -20.95 9.84 -68.50
CA ARG A 310 -21.93 8.92 -69.08
C ARG A 310 -22.89 9.74 -69.94
N ALA A 311 -22.93 9.44 -71.23
CA ALA A 311 -24.07 9.74 -72.09
C ALA A 311 -24.80 8.42 -72.37
N ASP A 312 -26.11 8.39 -72.07
CA ASP A 312 -27.02 7.35 -72.56
C ASP A 312 -27.17 7.44 -74.09
N PRO A 313 -27.57 6.34 -74.74
CA PRO A 313 -28.81 6.48 -75.50
C PRO A 313 -29.74 5.24 -75.51
N VAL A 314 -31.04 5.59 -75.45
CA VAL A 314 -32.27 5.00 -76.06
C VAL A 314 -32.61 3.53 -75.80
#